data_AF-A0A7K6H9I1-F1
#
_entry.id   AF-A0A7K6H9I1-F1
#
_cell.length_a   1.000
_cell.length_b   1.000
_cell.length_c   1.000
_cell.angle_alpha   90.00
_cell.angle_beta   90.00
_cell.angle_gamma   90.00
#
_symmetry.space_group_name_H-M   'P 1'
#
loop_
_entity.id
_entity.type
_entity.pdbx_description
1 polymer ?
#
loop_
_entity_poly.entity_id
_entity_poly.type
_entity_poly.pdbx_seq_one_letter_code
_entity_poly.pdbx_strand_id
1 'polypeptide(L)' 'PGERMRNRCTATADTVCAPCQDGYFSPEHNHGFCRSCTVCNPRKGSVEVKRCERSSDRVCACRAGFSPSGSP' A
#
# COMPACT_ATOMS: atom_id res chain seq x y z
N PRO A 1 7.57 8.12 -4.78
CA PRO A 1 6.88 6.92 -4.23
C PRO A 1 5.55 6.74 -4.95
N GLY A 2 4.94 5.55 -4.86
CA GLY A 2 3.70 5.21 -5.54
C GLY A 2 3.82 4.79 -7.01
N GLU A 3 5.02 4.38 -7.37
CA GLU A 3 5.36 3.81 -8.66
C GLU A 3 6.15 2.53 -8.44
N ARG A 4 6.13 1.66 -9.44
CA ARG A 4 6.98 0.48 -9.57
C ARG A 4 7.87 0.63 -10.79
N MET A 5 9.03 -0.03 -10.77
CA MET A 5 9.82 -0.16 -11.98
C MET A 5 9.06 -0.98 -13.02
N ARG A 6 8.98 -0.44 -14.24
CA ARG A 6 8.49 -1.15 -15.41
C ARG A 6 9.66 -1.69 -16.23
N ASN A 7 10.63 -0.81 -16.54
CA ASN A 7 11.85 -1.18 -17.25
C ASN A 7 13.06 -0.70 -16.47
N ARG A 8 14.08 -1.55 -16.39
CA ARG A 8 15.38 -1.17 -15.84
C ARG A 8 16.15 -0.33 -16.85
N CYS A 9 16.98 0.58 -16.37
CA CYS A 9 17.93 1.30 -17.22
C CYS A 9 18.87 0.35 -17.98
N THR A 10 19.34 0.83 -19.13
CA THR A 10 20.39 0.21 -19.94
C THR A 10 21.48 1.23 -20.21
N ALA A 11 22.51 0.90 -21.01
CA ALA A 11 23.58 1.84 -21.35
C ALA A 11 23.08 3.10 -22.09
N THR A 12 21.90 3.05 -22.71
CA THR A 12 21.37 4.12 -23.56
C THR A 12 19.97 4.59 -23.18
N ALA A 13 19.36 4.01 -22.15
CA ALA A 13 17.99 4.33 -21.75
C ALA A 13 17.84 4.36 -20.24
N ASP A 14 17.10 5.35 -19.74
CA ASP A 14 16.78 5.49 -18.33
C ASP A 14 15.79 4.43 -17.83
N THR A 15 15.68 4.35 -16.52
CA THR A 15 14.66 3.55 -15.84
C THR A 15 13.27 4.11 -16.16
N VAL A 16 12.34 3.22 -16.53
CA VAL A 16 10.93 3.60 -16.71
C VAL A 16 10.13 3.13 -15.51
N CYS A 17 9.49 4.07 -14.83
CA CYS A 17 8.55 3.82 -13.74
C CYS A 17 7.11 3.81 -14.27
N ALA A 18 6.24 3.11 -13.57
CA ALA A 18 4.81 3.12 -13.81
C ALA A 18 4.05 3.26 -12.49
N PRO A 19 2.94 4.02 -12.46
CA PRO A 19 2.15 4.18 -11.25
C PRO A 19 1.56 2.87 -10.76
N CYS A 20 1.40 2.76 -9.44
CA CYS A 20 0.66 1.65 -8.84
C CYS A 20 -0.79 1.65 -9.31
N GLN A 21 -1.33 0.45 -9.54
CA GLN A 21 -2.75 0.25 -9.85
C GLN A 21 -3.60 0.50 -8.61
N ASP A 22 -4.89 0.72 -8.81
CA ASP A 22 -5.84 0.84 -7.71
C ASP A 22 -5.80 -0.40 -6.81
N GLY A 23 -5.81 -0.16 -5.49
CA GLY A 23 -5.63 -1.20 -4.48
C GLY A 23 -4.17 -1.58 -4.19
N TYR A 24 -3.19 -0.91 -4.80
CA TYR A 24 -1.77 -1.13 -4.54
C TYR A 24 -1.04 0.17 -4.20
N PHE A 25 0.02 0.06 -3.39
CA PHE A 25 0.84 1.19 -2.98
C PHE A 25 2.34 0.87 -3.00
N SER A 26 3.17 1.90 -3.10
CA SER A 26 4.63 1.81 -2.93
C SER A 26 5.09 2.95 -2.02
N PRO A 27 5.54 2.69 -0.78
CA PRO A 27 5.88 3.73 0.19
C PRO A 27 7.21 4.42 -0.11
N GLU A 28 8.09 3.75 -0.83
CA GLU A 28 9.45 4.20 -1.12
C GLU A 28 9.64 4.38 -2.63
N HIS A 29 10.67 5.14 -3.01
CA HIS A 29 11.09 5.24 -4.41
C HIS A 29 12.11 4.13 -4.70
N ASN A 30 11.61 2.91 -4.86
CA ASN A 30 12.44 1.72 -5.04
C ASN A 30 12.07 0.96 -6.32
N HIS A 31 12.89 -0.04 -6.66
CA HIS A 31 12.73 -0.86 -7.85
C HIS A 31 11.69 -2.00 -7.67
N GLY A 32 11.10 -2.08 -6.48
CA GLY A 32 10.15 -3.11 -6.10
C GLY A 32 8.79 -2.97 -6.76
N PHE A 33 8.00 -4.03 -6.65
CA PHE A 33 6.60 -4.03 -7.06
C PHE A 33 5.75 -3.28 -6.04
N CYS A 34 4.63 -2.73 -6.51
CA CYS A 34 3.63 -2.18 -5.61
C CYS A 34 3.07 -3.28 -4.72
N ARG A 35 2.91 -2.96 -3.44
CA ARG A 35 2.33 -3.83 -2.41
C ARG A 35 0.82 -3.70 -2.44
N SER A 36 0.10 -4.79 -2.23
CA SER A 36 -1.36 -4.73 -2.08
C SER A 36 -1.71 -3.95 -0.82
N CYS A 37 -2.69 -3.07 -0.91
CA CYS A 37 -3.19 -2.37 0.26
C CYS A 37 -3.84 -3.34 1.25
N THR A 38 -3.65 -3.09 2.54
CA THR A 38 -4.32 -3.81 3.64
C THR A 38 -5.82 -3.85 3.41
N VAL A 39 -6.55 -4.88 3.87
CA VAL A 39 -8.02 -4.96 3.78
C VAL A 39 -8.70 -4.82 5.13
N CYS A 40 -9.44 -3.71 5.32
CA CYS A 40 -10.29 -3.55 6.50
C CYS A 40 -11.53 -4.42 6.36
N ASN A 41 -11.90 -5.12 7.43
CA ASN A 41 -13.02 -6.03 7.47
C ASN A 41 -14.01 -5.57 8.55
N PRO A 42 -15.07 -4.84 8.16
CA PRO A 42 -16.09 -4.36 9.10
C PRO A 42 -16.78 -5.49 9.86
N ARG A 43 -16.89 -6.69 9.26
CA ARG A 43 -17.47 -7.87 9.93
C ARG A 43 -16.58 -8.41 11.05
N LYS A 44 -15.26 -8.18 10.96
CA LYS A 44 -14.28 -8.47 12.01
C LYS A 44 -13.99 -7.26 12.91
N GLY A 45 -14.76 -6.18 12.76
CA GLY A 45 -14.67 -4.99 13.59
C GLY A 45 -13.53 -4.03 13.24
N SER A 46 -12.93 -4.12 12.04
CA SER A 46 -12.00 -3.08 11.57
C SER A 46 -12.63 -2.18 10.52
N VAL A 47 -12.36 -0.88 10.62
CA VAL A 47 -12.88 0.17 9.73
C VAL A 47 -11.72 0.95 9.14
N GLU A 48 -11.90 1.42 7.91
CA GLU A 48 -10.91 2.24 7.23
C GLU A 48 -10.88 3.64 7.84
N VAL A 49 -9.72 4.08 8.29
CA VAL A 49 -9.48 5.44 8.79
C VAL A 49 -8.57 6.26 7.88
N LYS A 50 -7.84 5.56 7.00
CA LYS A 50 -7.11 6.17 5.88
C LYS A 50 -7.28 5.29 4.65
N ARG A 51 -7.70 5.89 3.54
CA ARG A 51 -7.82 5.22 2.25
C ARG A 51 -6.47 4.71 1.75
N CYS A 52 -6.51 3.67 0.92
CA CYS A 52 -5.36 3.24 0.13
C CYS A 52 -4.99 4.35 -0.88
N GLU A 53 -3.73 4.74 -0.91
CA GLU A 53 -3.20 5.69 -1.88
C GLU A 53 -2.01 5.06 -2.59
N ARG A 54 -1.67 5.51 -3.80
CA ARG A 54 -0.53 4.94 -4.54
C ARG A 54 0.76 5.00 -3.72
N SER A 55 0.96 6.03 -2.91
CA SER A 55 2.16 6.21 -2.07
C SER A 55 2.02 5.69 -0.64
N SER A 56 0.86 5.20 -0.20
CA SER A 56 0.65 4.85 1.21
C SER A 56 -0.44 3.80 1.41
N ASP A 57 -0.19 2.89 2.35
CA ASP A 57 -1.16 1.85 2.67
C ASP A 57 -2.44 2.41 3.26
N ARG A 58 -3.51 1.63 3.11
CA ARG A 58 -4.72 1.79 3.90
C ARG A 58 -4.43 1.54 5.36
N VAL A 59 -4.94 2.42 6.22
CA VAL A 59 -4.92 2.22 7.67
C VAL A 59 -6.29 1.77 8.14
N CYS A 60 -6.33 0.64 8.84
CA CYS A 60 -7.50 0.13 9.52
C CYS A 60 -7.41 0.39 11.02
N ALA A 61 -8.50 0.82 11.64
CA ALA A 61 -8.64 0.90 13.09
C ALA A 61 -9.73 -0.07 13.57
N CYS A 62 -9.63 -0.51 14.83
CA CYS A 62 -10.69 -1.28 15.44
C CYS A 62 -11.87 -0.36 15.79
N ARG A 63 -13.10 -0.84 15.57
CA ARG A 63 -14.30 -0.17 16.05
C ARG A 63 -14.35 -0.23 17.58
N ALA A 64 -15.02 0.74 18.20
CA ALA A 64 -15.24 0.73 19.65
C ALA A 64 -15.87 -0.61 20.09
N GLY A 65 -15.34 -1.19 21.17
CA GLY A 65 -15.72 -2.52 21.66
C GLY A 65 -15.01 -3.71 21.00
N PHE A 66 -14.15 -3.47 20.01
CA PHE A 66 -13.24 -4.47 19.43
C PHE A 66 -11.81 -4.11 19.85
N SER A 67 -11.16 -4.96 20.66
CA SER A 67 -9.73 -4.83 20.92
C SER A 67 -8.95 -5.75 19.97
N PRO A 68 -7.81 -5.31 19.41
CA PRO A 68 -6.88 -6.26 18.83
C PRO A 68 -6.43 -7.18 19.96
N SER A 69 -6.58 -8.50 19.78
CA SER A 69 -6.27 -9.52 20.80
C SER A 69 -4.77 -9.69 21.07
N GLY A 70 -3.98 -8.62 20.95
CA GLY A 70 -2.52 -8.63 20.97
C GLY A 70 -1.87 -7.33 21.44
N SER A 71 -2.44 -6.68 22.45
CA SER A 71 -1.71 -5.71 23.28
C SER A 71 -1.31 -6.42 24.60
N PRO A 72 -0.03 -6.37 25.03
CA PRO A 72 0.35 -6.80 26.38
C PRO A 72 -0.33 -5.96 27.47
#